data_AF-A0AAV5UW28-F1
#
_entry.id   AF-A0AAV5UW28-F1
#
_cell.length_a   1.000
_cell.length_b   1.000
_cell.length_c   1.000
_cell.angle_alpha   90.00
_cell.angle_beta   90.00
_cell.angle_gamma   90.00
#
_symmetry.space_group_name_H-M   'P 1'
#
loop_
_entity.id
_entity.type
_entity.pdbx_description
1 polymer ?
#
loop_
_entity_poly.entity_id
_entity_poly.type
_entity_poly.pdbx_seq_one_letter_code
_entity_poly.pdbx_strand_id
1 'polypeptide(L)'
;LMLLLILLIFSVSSQEIFDLSFFGSSRLIRGHHLFPNYFSPSSSFFSLPSKDEYAISYIHTHIGQINDVISDVSMDNMLIKSICSYSQEGETYYVVNTGSGEGRHEIALNLTMKELQESMKTHTESQVEVSHICSNGRTFDVVWHHAKNFVQHFIVEESPLKEVMNSSESMAREGYYPSTIQSFIAPSTPRALVIWRKGFGVKGRLYLSSISPVNREGHISVWRDDGFSWRNRTIPRSIRLGSFDLSALDWEVESEIRRQEVPSISISVQYSNQTLFERSYGYADLVKEIEATTSHRYRIASVSKTITAMLVTHLVNAGKISYGDRVFGPNGILSSLYRGPMNIYLRSITVQNLLEHSSGAWSHFMKLEFTKRELTNSQFLYWILASNQPTIPPGRVHIYSNIGYIFLGRVIEAVSGMTYETFARQSLFRPLNIEGAAIADRVPLSDEVNYYSHDNASPYLSWSPRRLDAAAGWTLKAGDIARVMSELNTHRNGKYRLMVVRGWTRWNYGRGVQIGNDGSIYHMGSMAGSESLAYSKGRLSIGLVANLRGTRENWLTPWMESVARRLSTRFQ
;
A
#
# COMPACT_ATOMS: atom_id res chain seq x y z
N LEU A 1 32.03 40.24 17.01
CA LEU A 1 31.11 40.04 15.87
C LEU A 1 31.43 38.78 15.01
N MET A 2 32.24 37.83 15.49
CA MET A 2 32.51 36.57 14.76
C MET A 2 32.48 35.32 15.66
N LEU A 3 31.63 35.36 16.70
CA LEU A 3 31.43 34.26 17.66
C LEU A 3 29.96 34.03 18.03
N LEU A 4 29.03 34.65 17.29
CA LEU A 4 27.58 34.56 17.54
C LEU A 4 26.81 33.80 16.44
N LEU A 5 27.50 33.06 15.58
CA LEU A 5 26.88 32.36 14.43
C LEU A 5 27.08 30.83 14.39
N ILE A 6 27.54 30.19 15.47
CA ILE A 6 27.84 28.75 15.50
C ILE A 6 26.99 27.95 16.52
N LEU A 7 25.96 28.57 17.13
CA LEU A 7 25.02 27.87 18.03
C LEU A 7 23.59 27.82 17.49
N LEU A 8 23.45 27.51 16.19
CA LEU A 8 22.15 27.35 15.51
C LEU A 8 21.94 25.96 14.89
N ILE A 9 22.71 24.94 15.31
CA ILE A 9 22.49 23.56 14.86
C ILE A 9 22.66 22.64 16.06
N PHE A 10 21.63 21.83 16.33
CA PHE A 10 21.46 20.87 17.44
C PHE A 10 20.89 21.39 18.76
N SER A 11 19.55 21.52 18.84
CA SER A 11 18.72 20.83 19.84
C SER A 11 17.26 21.30 19.78
N VAL A 12 16.38 20.55 19.09
CA VAL A 12 14.97 20.44 19.51
C VAL A 12 14.53 19.00 19.25
N SER A 13 14.87 18.11 20.17
CA SER A 13 14.06 16.90 20.43
C SER A 13 12.98 17.31 21.42
N SER A 14 11.89 17.91 20.95
CA SER A 14 10.71 18.07 21.79
C SER A 14 9.97 16.72 21.81
N GLN A 15 10.32 15.87 22.78
CA GLN A 15 9.32 14.95 23.32
C GLN A 15 8.26 15.84 23.98
N GLU A 16 7.17 16.13 23.26
CA GLU A 16 6.00 16.77 23.84
C GLU A 16 5.39 15.80 24.86
N ILE A 17 5.58 16.11 26.14
CA ILE A 17 4.87 15.44 27.24
C ILE A 17 3.44 15.98 27.20
N PHE A 18 2.50 15.17 26.73
CA PHE A 18 1.07 15.46 26.77
C PHE A 18 0.61 15.59 28.23
N ASP A 19 0.15 16.78 28.64
CA ASP A 19 -0.49 17.00 29.94
C ASP A 19 -1.96 16.55 29.85
N LEU A 20 -2.23 15.35 30.35
CA LEU A 20 -3.55 14.71 30.37
C LEU A 20 -4.36 15.03 31.63
N SER A 21 -3.85 15.87 32.53
CA SER A 21 -4.50 16.21 33.81
C SER A 21 -5.87 16.90 33.66
N PHE A 22 -6.13 17.50 32.49
CA PHE A 22 -7.39 18.17 32.15
C PHE A 22 -8.62 17.23 32.11
N PHE A 23 -8.44 15.94 31.80
CA PHE A 23 -9.55 14.97 31.84
C PHE A 23 -9.98 14.57 33.26
N GLY A 24 -9.30 15.08 34.31
CA GLY A 24 -9.49 14.63 35.69
C GLY A 24 -10.44 15.45 36.56
N SER A 25 -11.03 16.56 36.09
CA SER A 25 -11.69 17.53 36.99
C SER A 25 -13.22 17.65 36.89
N SER A 26 -13.92 16.89 36.04
CA SER A 26 -15.39 16.87 36.01
C SER A 26 -15.95 15.57 36.62
N ARG A 27 -16.52 15.66 37.83
CA ARG A 27 -17.21 14.55 38.54
C ARG A 27 -18.56 14.14 37.94
N LEU A 28 -18.79 14.39 36.66
CA LEU A 28 -19.99 13.96 35.94
C LEU A 28 -19.54 13.17 34.73
N ILE A 29 -19.97 11.91 34.63
CA ILE A 29 -19.74 11.03 33.48
C ILE A 29 -20.26 11.77 32.24
N ARG A 30 -19.35 12.35 31.46
CA ARG A 30 -19.62 12.90 30.13
C ARG A 30 -18.54 12.36 29.21
N GLY A 31 -18.92 11.42 28.34
CA GLY A 31 -18.05 11.01 27.25
C GLY A 31 -17.77 12.21 26.34
N HIS A 32 -16.51 12.47 26.04
CA HIS A 32 -16.14 13.49 25.06
C HIS A 32 -15.88 12.81 23.72
N HIS A 33 -16.69 13.16 22.71
CA HIS A 33 -16.49 12.74 21.34
C HIS A 33 -15.40 13.61 20.71
N LEU A 34 -14.29 13.00 20.28
CA LEU A 34 -13.18 13.71 19.64
C LEU A 34 -13.42 13.95 18.13
N PHE A 35 -14.58 13.55 17.60
CA PHE A 35 -14.98 13.77 16.21
C PHE A 35 -16.35 14.47 16.15
N PRO A 36 -16.50 15.56 15.38
CA PRO A 36 -17.77 16.27 15.25
C PRO A 36 -18.62 15.62 14.15
N ASN A 37 -19.79 15.11 14.50
CA ASN A 37 -20.95 15.14 13.61
C ASN A 37 -22.16 15.60 14.44
N TYR A 38 -22.48 16.90 14.32
CA TYR A 38 -23.69 17.64 14.73
C TYR A 38 -24.10 17.66 16.23
N PHE A 39 -24.09 18.87 16.82
CA PHE A 39 -24.59 19.19 18.18
C PHE A 39 -26.13 19.20 18.28
N SER A 40 -26.71 18.85 19.45
CA SER A 40 -28.11 19.18 19.81
C SER A 40 -28.23 19.59 21.29
N PRO A 41 -28.83 20.76 21.65
CA PRO A 41 -28.91 21.25 23.02
C PRO A 41 -30.17 20.79 23.78
N SER A 42 -30.01 20.56 25.08
CA SER A 42 -31.00 19.98 26.01
C SER A 42 -31.66 21.04 26.90
N SER A 43 -32.97 21.24 26.78
CA SER A 43 -33.79 21.76 27.89
C SER A 43 -35.28 21.65 27.57
N SER A 44 -36.06 21.06 28.49
CA SER A 44 -37.53 20.87 28.53
C SER A 44 -38.08 19.57 27.89
N PHE A 45 -39.24 19.10 28.41
CA PHE A 45 -40.07 17.94 28.04
C PHE A 45 -40.13 16.75 29.02
N PHE A 46 -40.90 16.94 30.10
CA PHE A 46 -41.63 15.87 30.78
C PHE A 46 -43.11 15.95 30.34
N SER A 47 -43.59 14.96 29.57
CA SER A 47 -44.99 14.51 29.54
C SER A 47 -45.12 13.15 28.83
N LEU A 48 -45.88 12.23 29.42
CA LEU A 48 -46.22 10.91 28.88
C LEU A 48 -47.57 10.95 28.11
N PRO A 49 -47.84 10.01 27.19
CA PRO A 49 -48.75 10.21 26.05
C PRO A 49 -50.21 9.88 26.34
N SER A 50 -51.13 10.62 25.70
CA SER A 50 -52.53 10.23 25.52
C SER A 50 -52.70 9.37 24.26
N LYS A 51 -53.53 8.34 24.37
CA LYS A 51 -53.89 7.41 23.28
C LYS A 51 -54.65 8.16 22.18
N ASP A 52 -53.98 8.46 21.07
CA ASP A 52 -54.57 8.49 19.72
C ASP A 52 -53.45 8.37 18.67
N GLU A 53 -53.61 7.42 17.75
CA GLU A 53 -52.88 7.10 16.49
C GLU A 53 -51.33 7.21 16.36
N TYR A 54 -50.58 7.42 17.43
CA TYR A 54 -49.11 7.38 17.43
C TYR A 54 -48.60 6.24 18.32
N ALA A 55 -48.57 5.01 17.81
CA ALA A 55 -47.92 3.89 18.48
C ALA A 55 -46.41 3.88 18.19
N ILE A 56 -45.63 4.40 19.14
CA ILE A 56 -44.16 4.30 19.18
C ILE A 56 -43.76 2.81 19.28
N SER A 57 -42.81 2.34 18.47
CA SER A 57 -42.26 0.98 18.59
C SER A 57 -40.75 1.02 18.83
N TYR A 58 -40.28 0.29 19.85
CA TYR A 58 -38.87 0.17 20.25
C TYR A 58 -38.42 -1.28 19.98
N ILE A 59 -37.21 -1.52 19.41
CA ILE A 59 -36.66 -2.89 19.28
C ILE A 59 -35.36 -3.00 20.08
N HIS A 60 -35.43 -3.70 21.20
CA HIS A 60 -34.27 -4.17 21.95
C HIS A 60 -34.00 -5.62 21.57
N THR A 61 -32.76 -5.97 21.21
CA THR A 61 -32.43 -7.33 20.78
C THR A 61 -31.06 -7.78 21.29
N HIS A 62 -30.86 -9.10 21.36
CA HIS A 62 -29.62 -9.77 21.77
C HIS A 62 -28.91 -10.40 20.56
N ILE A 63 -27.63 -10.75 20.71
CA ILE A 63 -26.76 -11.23 19.61
C ILE A 63 -27.37 -12.37 18.77
N GLY A 64 -28.16 -13.25 19.38
CA GLY A 64 -28.78 -14.40 18.71
C GLY A 64 -29.90 -14.06 17.72
N GLN A 65 -30.39 -12.82 17.72
CA GLN A 65 -31.50 -12.35 16.88
C GLN A 65 -31.06 -11.29 15.85
N ILE A 66 -29.77 -10.91 15.85
CA ILE A 66 -29.21 -9.91 14.93
C ILE A 66 -29.43 -10.28 13.47
N ASN A 67 -29.29 -11.56 13.12
CA ASN A 67 -29.46 -12.03 11.75
C ASN A 67 -30.89 -11.84 11.24
N ASP A 68 -31.89 -12.03 12.13
CA ASP A 68 -33.32 -11.89 11.81
C ASP A 68 -33.72 -10.41 11.70
N VAL A 69 -33.17 -9.55 12.57
CA VAL A 69 -33.40 -8.10 12.52
C VAL A 69 -32.74 -7.48 11.27
N ILE A 70 -31.55 -7.94 10.88
CA ILE A 70 -30.88 -7.50 9.64
C ILE A 70 -31.70 -7.90 8.40
N SER A 71 -32.37 -9.06 8.40
CA SER A 71 -33.27 -9.44 7.31
C SER A 71 -34.55 -8.60 7.25
N ASP A 72 -35.14 -8.27 8.40
CA ASP A 72 -36.42 -7.53 8.46
C ASP A 72 -36.27 -6.03 8.19
N VAL A 73 -35.17 -5.40 8.61
CA VAL A 73 -34.88 -3.97 8.35
C VAL A 73 -34.70 -3.67 6.85
N SER A 74 -34.54 -4.70 6.01
CA SER A 74 -34.47 -4.55 4.56
C SER A 74 -35.81 -4.19 3.89
N MET A 75 -36.96 -4.21 4.61
CA MET A 75 -38.28 -4.15 3.97
C MET A 75 -39.07 -2.83 4.09
N ASP A 76 -38.89 -1.96 5.10
CA ASP A 76 -39.80 -0.81 5.31
C ASP A 76 -39.13 0.58 5.47
N ASN A 77 -39.51 1.50 4.57
CA ASN A 77 -39.00 2.87 4.39
C ASN A 77 -39.29 3.84 5.56
N MET A 78 -38.58 3.77 6.69
CA MET A 78 -38.58 4.84 7.72
C MET A 78 -37.16 5.35 8.03
N LEU A 79 -37.02 6.67 8.26
CA LEU A 79 -35.72 7.35 8.38
C LEU A 79 -35.46 7.94 9.77
N ILE A 80 -34.45 7.38 10.44
CA ILE A 80 -33.88 7.82 11.73
C ILE A 80 -32.72 8.80 11.44
N LYS A 81 -32.66 9.93 12.15
CA LYS A 81 -31.68 11.02 12.00
C LYS A 81 -30.59 11.04 13.09
N SER A 82 -30.89 10.61 14.31
CA SER A 82 -29.87 10.35 15.34
C SER A 82 -30.46 9.56 16.51
N ILE A 83 -29.61 8.83 17.24
CA ILE A 83 -29.98 8.20 18.52
C ILE A 83 -28.97 8.63 19.57
N CYS A 84 -29.46 9.19 20.68
CA CYS A 84 -28.63 9.57 21.82
C CYS A 84 -28.90 8.63 23.00
N SER A 85 -27.84 8.15 23.66
CA SER A 85 -27.96 7.42 24.93
C SER A 85 -27.74 8.35 26.13
N TYR A 86 -28.47 8.09 27.20
CA TYR A 86 -28.37 8.79 28.48
C TYR A 86 -28.38 7.78 29.62
N SER A 87 -27.50 7.95 30.59
CA SER A 87 -27.50 7.13 31.81
C SER A 87 -28.02 7.94 32.99
N GLN A 88 -29.07 7.44 33.64
CA GLN A 88 -29.63 8.02 34.86
C GLN A 88 -29.95 6.88 35.83
N GLU A 89 -29.46 7.00 37.07
CA GLU A 89 -29.69 6.02 38.16
C GLU A 89 -29.28 4.56 37.85
N GLY A 90 -28.28 4.37 36.98
CA GLY A 90 -27.76 3.04 36.64
C GLY A 90 -28.49 2.35 35.49
N GLU A 91 -29.57 2.95 35.00
CA GLU A 91 -30.31 2.52 33.81
C GLU A 91 -29.90 3.38 32.60
N THR A 92 -29.88 2.76 31.42
CA THR A 92 -29.53 3.42 30.16
C THR A 92 -30.77 3.63 29.31
N TYR A 93 -31.02 4.88 28.93
CA TYR A 93 -32.14 5.33 28.13
C TYR A 93 -31.67 5.75 26.75
N TYR A 94 -32.50 5.52 25.73
CA TYR A 94 -32.19 5.88 24.35
C TYR A 94 -33.28 6.78 23.78
N VAL A 95 -32.89 7.88 23.14
CA VAL A 95 -33.79 8.83 22.48
C VAL A 95 -33.50 8.84 20.99
N VAL A 96 -34.51 8.55 20.17
CA VAL A 96 -34.42 8.45 18.71
C VAL A 96 -35.02 9.70 18.07
N ASN A 97 -34.23 10.44 17.29
CA ASN A 97 -34.67 11.54 16.43
C ASN A 97 -34.80 11.03 14.99
N THR A 98 -35.84 11.42 14.27
CA THR A 98 -36.10 10.98 12.87
C THR A 98 -36.16 12.15 11.90
N GLY A 99 -35.98 11.88 10.60
CA GLY A 99 -36.30 12.82 9.53
C GLY A 99 -35.90 12.33 8.13
N SER A 100 -36.51 12.91 7.10
CA SER A 100 -36.60 12.34 5.75
C SER A 100 -35.36 12.54 4.83
N GLY A 101 -34.84 11.46 4.24
CA GLY A 101 -34.05 11.43 2.99
C GLY A 101 -32.89 10.41 2.90
N GLU A 102 -33.02 9.40 2.03
CA GLU A 102 -32.00 8.46 1.45
C GLU A 102 -30.93 7.78 2.37
N GLY A 103 -31.41 6.85 3.21
CA GLY A 103 -30.87 5.49 3.36
C GLY A 103 -29.52 5.23 4.06
N ARG A 104 -29.42 5.54 5.36
CA ARG A 104 -28.54 4.81 6.31
C ARG A 104 -29.43 4.07 7.31
N HIS A 105 -29.24 2.76 7.47
CA HIS A 105 -29.92 1.95 8.49
C HIS A 105 -28.97 1.79 9.67
N GLU A 106 -29.42 2.03 10.90
CA GLU A 106 -28.60 1.97 12.11
C GLU A 106 -29.15 0.95 13.12
N ILE A 107 -28.36 -0.05 13.50
CA ILE A 107 -28.70 -1.09 14.49
C ILE A 107 -27.90 -0.84 15.77
N ALA A 108 -28.60 -0.67 16.89
CA ALA A 108 -27.99 -0.47 18.21
C ALA A 108 -27.93 -1.79 18.99
N LEU A 109 -26.74 -2.14 19.49
CA LEU A 109 -26.51 -3.37 20.25
C LEU A 109 -25.80 -3.05 21.56
N ASN A 110 -26.27 -3.68 22.64
CA ASN A 110 -25.60 -3.65 23.94
C ASN A 110 -24.76 -4.92 24.09
N LEU A 111 -23.44 -4.78 24.05
CA LEU A 111 -22.48 -5.88 23.98
C LEU A 111 -21.43 -5.76 25.09
N THR A 112 -20.92 -6.88 25.60
CA THR A 112 -19.64 -6.87 26.32
C THR A 112 -18.48 -6.61 25.35
N MET A 113 -17.31 -6.18 25.85
CA MET A 113 -16.12 -5.96 24.99
C MET A 113 -15.74 -7.21 24.19
N LYS A 114 -15.86 -8.38 24.81
CA LYS A 114 -15.56 -9.66 24.16
C LYS A 114 -16.55 -9.93 23.01
N GLU A 115 -17.84 -9.74 23.24
CA GLU A 115 -18.88 -9.93 22.22
C GLU A 115 -18.77 -8.90 21.09
N LEU A 116 -18.38 -7.67 21.41
CA LEU A 116 -18.08 -6.63 20.42
C LEU A 116 -16.91 -7.04 19.52
N GLN A 117 -15.82 -7.54 20.10
CA GLN A 117 -14.67 -8.04 19.35
C GLN A 117 -15.03 -9.27 18.48
N GLU A 118 -15.82 -10.20 19.01
CA GLU A 118 -16.29 -11.39 18.28
C GLU A 118 -17.27 -11.04 17.16
N SER A 119 -18.18 -10.09 17.39
CA SER A 119 -19.11 -9.60 16.38
C SER A 119 -18.37 -8.90 15.24
N MET A 120 -17.39 -8.05 15.53
CA MET A 120 -16.56 -7.39 14.51
C MET A 120 -15.77 -8.38 13.66
N LYS A 121 -15.30 -9.47 14.25
CA LYS A 121 -14.63 -10.57 13.55
C LYS A 121 -15.58 -11.39 12.67
N THR A 122 -16.84 -11.50 13.06
CA THR A 122 -17.87 -12.29 12.37
C THR A 122 -18.53 -11.52 11.23
N HIS A 123 -18.69 -10.19 11.36
CA HIS A 123 -19.43 -9.33 10.43
C HIS A 123 -18.53 -8.46 9.52
N THR A 124 -17.22 -8.73 9.50
CA THR A 124 -16.26 -8.04 8.62
C THR A 124 -16.49 -8.32 7.12
N GLU A 125 -17.42 -9.24 6.80
CA GLU A 125 -17.74 -9.71 5.45
C GLU A 125 -19.10 -9.19 4.92
N SER A 126 -19.92 -8.49 5.72
CA SER A 126 -21.37 -8.33 5.45
C SER A 126 -21.91 -6.92 5.14
N GLN A 127 -21.16 -6.02 4.47
CA GLN A 127 -21.61 -4.65 4.13
C GLN A 127 -22.13 -3.82 5.33
N VAL A 128 -21.60 -4.04 6.53
CA VAL A 128 -21.95 -3.27 7.73
C VAL A 128 -20.69 -2.61 8.30
N GLU A 129 -20.77 -1.34 8.69
CA GLU A 129 -19.70 -0.57 9.31
C GLU A 129 -20.14 -0.02 10.69
N VAL A 130 -19.22 0.09 11.64
CA VAL A 130 -19.52 0.64 12.96
C VAL A 130 -19.36 2.15 12.95
N SER A 131 -20.43 2.90 13.22
CA SER A 131 -20.38 4.37 13.28
C SER A 131 -19.95 4.86 14.66
N HIS A 132 -20.54 4.29 15.71
CA HIS A 132 -20.38 4.78 17.08
C HIS A 132 -20.29 3.62 18.06
N ILE A 133 -19.46 3.80 19.08
CA ILE A 133 -19.46 2.94 20.27
C ILE A 133 -19.42 3.85 21.48
N CYS A 134 -20.25 3.54 22.48
CA CYS A 134 -20.27 4.19 23.79
C CYS A 134 -20.03 3.15 24.89
N SER A 135 -19.29 3.50 25.94
CA SER A 135 -19.11 2.64 27.11
C SER A 135 -20.00 3.10 28.27
N ASN A 136 -20.77 2.17 28.85
CA ASN A 136 -21.58 2.39 30.05
C ASN A 136 -20.99 1.65 31.27
N GLY A 137 -19.66 1.53 31.30
CA GLY A 137 -18.93 0.85 32.38
C GLY A 137 -18.67 -0.62 32.08
N ARG A 138 -19.69 -1.49 32.18
CA ARG A 138 -19.52 -2.96 31.97
C ARG A 138 -19.88 -3.43 30.57
N THR A 139 -20.60 -2.62 29.81
CA THR A 139 -21.05 -2.95 28.46
C THR A 139 -20.86 -1.76 27.52
N PHE A 140 -21.00 -2.04 26.23
CA PHE A 140 -20.78 -1.12 25.12
C PHE A 140 -22.04 -1.05 24.27
N ASP A 141 -22.49 0.16 24.01
CA ASP A 141 -23.56 0.43 23.05
C ASP A 141 -22.91 0.70 21.70
N VAL A 142 -23.27 -0.09 20.70
CA VAL A 142 -22.63 -0.04 19.37
C VAL A 142 -23.69 0.23 18.33
N VAL A 143 -23.45 1.23 17.49
CA VAL A 143 -24.30 1.56 16.35
C VAL A 143 -23.61 1.08 15.06
N TRP A 144 -24.30 0.19 14.35
CA TRP A 144 -23.86 -0.38 13.08
C TRP A 144 -24.68 0.20 11.94
N HIS A 145 -24.08 0.51 10.81
CA HIS A 145 -24.82 0.92 9.62
C HIS A 145 -24.44 0.22 8.34
N HIS A 146 -25.39 0.17 7.41
CA HIS A 146 -25.16 -0.38 6.08
C HIS A 146 -24.16 0.48 5.29
N ALA A 147 -23.15 -0.16 4.69
CA ALA A 147 -22.06 0.46 3.96
C ALA A 147 -22.10 0.08 2.47
N LYS A 148 -22.06 1.09 1.58
CA LYS A 148 -22.13 0.91 0.11
C LYS A 148 -20.95 0.14 -0.50
N ASN A 149 -19.83 0.00 0.22
CA ASN A 149 -18.61 -0.65 -0.27
C ASN A 149 -18.27 -1.86 0.62
N PHE A 150 -17.89 -2.98 0.01
CA PHE A 150 -17.51 -4.20 0.73
C PHE A 150 -16.13 -4.12 1.40
N VAL A 151 -16.04 -4.78 2.56
CA VAL A 151 -14.87 -5.14 3.37
C VAL A 151 -14.02 -3.97 3.87
N GLN A 152 -14.19 -3.66 5.15
CA GLN A 152 -13.25 -2.87 5.92
C GLN A 152 -12.92 -3.65 7.19
N HIS A 153 -11.64 -3.98 7.39
CA HIS A 153 -11.21 -4.65 8.61
C HIS A 153 -11.11 -3.64 9.73
N PHE A 154 -11.81 -3.92 10.83
CA PHE A 154 -11.82 -3.06 12.00
C PHE A 154 -11.17 -3.78 13.19
N ILE A 155 -10.37 -3.04 13.97
CA ILE A 155 -9.89 -3.51 15.28
C ILE A 155 -10.51 -2.60 16.33
N VAL A 156 -11.17 -3.20 17.32
CA VAL A 156 -11.72 -2.47 18.46
C VAL A 156 -10.83 -2.74 19.67
N GLU A 157 -10.30 -1.67 20.25
CA GLU A 157 -9.39 -1.72 21.38
C GLU A 157 -9.82 -0.73 22.45
N GLU A 158 -9.81 -1.17 23.70
CA GLU A 158 -9.98 -0.31 24.87
C GLU A 158 -8.68 -0.29 25.68
N SER A 159 -7.99 0.84 25.66
CA SER A 159 -6.67 1.00 26.29
C SER A 159 -6.56 2.35 26.99
N PRO A 160 -5.62 2.53 27.93
CA PRO A 160 -5.29 3.87 28.44
C PRO A 160 -5.08 4.83 27.27
N LEU A 161 -5.65 6.03 27.34
CA LEU A 161 -5.63 6.98 26.21
C LEU A 161 -4.19 7.25 25.72
N LYS A 162 -3.22 7.30 26.64
CA LYS A 162 -1.80 7.47 26.31
C LYS A 162 -1.22 6.29 25.51
N GLU A 163 -1.65 5.07 25.80
CA GLU A 163 -1.20 3.87 25.08
C GLU A 163 -1.79 3.80 23.68
N VAL A 164 -3.06 4.15 23.52
CA VAL A 164 -3.71 4.33 22.21
C VAL A 164 -2.97 5.37 21.36
N MET A 165 -2.58 6.49 21.96
CA MET A 165 -1.85 7.54 21.25
C MET A 165 -0.45 7.06 20.83
N ASN A 166 0.23 6.29 21.68
CA ASN A 166 1.52 5.68 21.36
C ASN A 166 1.41 4.54 20.34
N SER A 167 0.31 3.78 20.37
CA SER A 167 0.07 2.66 19.46
C SER A 167 -0.33 3.14 18.07
N SER A 168 -0.79 4.39 17.90
CA SER A 168 -1.17 4.97 16.61
C SER A 168 -0.09 4.88 15.52
N GLU A 169 1.19 5.00 15.88
CA GLU A 169 2.28 4.78 14.92
C GLU A 169 2.46 3.31 14.57
N SER A 170 2.30 2.40 15.54
CA SER A 170 2.36 0.96 15.30
C SER A 170 1.17 0.50 14.44
N MET A 171 -0.03 0.95 14.78
CA MET A 171 -1.26 0.69 14.04
C MET A 171 -1.18 1.28 12.62
N ALA A 172 -0.65 2.48 12.44
CA ALA A 172 -0.39 3.07 11.12
C ALA A 172 0.68 2.30 10.33
N ARG A 173 1.74 1.78 10.99
CA ARG A 173 2.70 0.86 10.36
C ARG A 173 2.05 -0.44 9.92
N GLU A 174 0.96 -0.83 10.56
CA GLU A 174 0.11 -1.97 10.21
C GLU A 174 -1.08 -1.59 9.30
N GLY A 175 -1.10 -0.38 8.71
CA GLY A 175 -2.14 0.04 7.77
C GLY A 175 -3.50 0.37 8.39
N TYR A 176 -3.53 0.57 9.70
CA TYR A 176 -4.72 0.98 10.45
C TYR A 176 -4.65 2.45 10.81
N TYR A 177 -5.78 3.13 10.66
CA TYR A 177 -6.00 4.48 11.18
C TYR A 177 -7.20 4.47 12.13
N PRO A 178 -7.23 5.31 13.17
CA PRO A 178 -8.37 5.36 14.06
C PRO A 178 -9.53 6.05 13.33
N SER A 179 -10.56 5.30 12.94
CA SER A 179 -11.78 5.88 12.37
C SER A 179 -12.62 6.58 13.44
N THR A 180 -12.60 6.05 14.66
CA THR A 180 -13.34 6.59 15.81
C THR A 180 -12.49 6.43 17.07
N ILE A 181 -12.44 7.47 17.89
CA ILE A 181 -11.81 7.49 19.21
C ILE A 181 -12.81 8.12 20.16
N GLN A 182 -13.19 7.39 21.19
CA GLN A 182 -13.98 7.91 22.28
C GLN A 182 -13.18 7.81 23.57
N SER A 183 -13.00 8.94 24.26
CA SER A 183 -12.34 8.97 25.56
C SER A 183 -13.38 8.99 26.68
N PHE A 184 -13.14 8.21 27.74
CA PHE A 184 -13.96 8.20 28.93
C PHE A 184 -13.11 8.07 30.21
N ILE A 185 -13.68 8.50 31.34
CA ILE A 185 -13.02 8.47 32.64
C ILE A 185 -13.43 7.19 33.36
N ALA A 186 -12.51 6.22 33.44
CA ALA A 186 -12.60 5.11 34.39
C ALA A 186 -12.05 5.58 35.77
N PRO A 187 -12.37 4.91 36.90
CA PRO A 187 -12.23 5.46 38.27
C PRO A 187 -10.84 5.98 38.71
N SER A 188 -9.81 5.89 37.89
CA SER A 188 -8.46 6.41 38.19
C SER A 188 -7.57 6.70 36.97
N THR A 189 -8.02 6.51 35.72
CA THR A 189 -7.18 6.77 34.52
C THR A 189 -8.05 7.06 33.28
N PRO A 190 -7.74 8.10 32.47
CA PRO A 190 -8.40 8.32 31.18
C PRO A 190 -8.17 7.13 30.24
N ARG A 191 -9.25 6.53 29.75
CA ARG A 191 -9.23 5.43 28.80
C ARG A 191 -9.80 5.87 27.46
N ALA A 192 -9.41 5.18 26.41
CA ALA A 192 -9.92 5.40 25.07
C ALA A 192 -10.40 4.09 24.48
N LEU A 193 -11.57 4.14 23.89
CA LEU A 193 -12.07 3.13 22.99
C LEU A 193 -11.78 3.59 21.55
N VAL A 194 -11.08 2.75 20.80
CA VAL A 194 -10.69 3.07 19.43
C VAL A 194 -11.21 2.01 18.48
N ILE A 195 -11.86 2.49 17.41
CA ILE A 195 -12.08 1.71 16.21
C ILE A 195 -10.96 2.07 15.25
N TRP A 196 -10.09 1.11 15.01
CA TRP A 196 -9.08 1.17 13.98
C TRP A 196 -9.68 0.65 12.69
N ARG A 197 -9.69 1.45 11.64
CA ARG A 197 -10.11 1.09 10.29
C ARG A 197 -8.89 0.83 9.42
N LYS A 198 -8.94 -0.22 8.62
CA LYS A 198 -7.89 -0.56 7.64
C LYS A 198 -8.03 0.32 6.39
N GLY A 199 -6.96 1.01 5.99
CA GLY A 199 -6.93 1.83 4.77
C GLY A 199 -6.07 3.09 4.87
N PHE A 200 -6.45 4.13 4.11
CA PHE A 200 -5.68 5.37 3.99
C PHE A 200 -6.20 6.44 4.94
N GLY A 201 -5.35 6.80 5.91
CA GLY A 201 -5.55 8.00 6.70
C GLY A 201 -4.70 9.17 6.20
N VAL A 202 -5.22 10.39 6.22
CA VAL A 202 -4.36 11.60 6.26
C VAL A 202 -4.12 11.95 7.71
N LYS A 203 -2.84 12.16 8.10
CA LYS A 203 -2.48 12.67 9.42
C LYS A 203 -2.98 14.11 9.56
N GLY A 204 -4.08 14.30 10.27
CA GLY A 204 -4.61 15.60 10.66
C GLY A 204 -4.10 16.00 12.05
N ARG A 205 -4.08 17.31 12.31
CA ARG A 205 -3.99 17.87 13.67
C ARG A 205 -5.37 18.35 14.06
N LEU A 206 -5.94 17.77 15.11
CA LEU A 206 -7.10 18.33 15.78
C LEU A 206 -6.63 19.39 16.76
N TYR A 207 -7.20 20.59 16.63
CA TYR A 207 -6.97 21.69 17.55
C TYR A 207 -8.04 21.59 18.65
N LEU A 208 -7.60 21.44 19.91
CA LEU A 208 -8.52 21.31 21.07
C LEU A 208 -9.31 22.59 21.39
N SER A 209 -9.13 23.66 20.62
CA SER A 209 -9.80 24.95 20.80
C SER A 209 -11.32 24.92 20.59
N SER A 210 -11.89 23.83 20.07
CA SER A 210 -13.34 23.66 19.88
C SER A 210 -14.05 22.97 21.05
N ILE A 211 -13.33 22.55 22.10
CA ILE A 211 -13.89 21.71 23.18
C ILE A 211 -13.92 22.44 24.55
N SER A 212 -13.31 23.62 24.70
CA SER A 212 -13.43 24.40 25.95
C SER A 212 -13.10 25.89 25.78
N PRO A 213 -13.74 26.82 26.53
CA PRO A 213 -13.51 28.27 26.45
C PRO A 213 -12.17 28.75 27.02
N VAL A 214 -11.28 27.85 27.44
CA VAL A 214 -10.03 28.18 28.13
C VAL A 214 -8.88 28.10 27.14
N ASN A 215 -8.38 29.27 26.72
CA ASN A 215 -7.24 29.47 25.83
C ASN A 215 -5.97 28.71 26.27
N ARG A 216 -5.81 27.44 25.84
CA ARG A 216 -4.51 26.75 25.74
C ARG A 216 -4.50 25.85 24.50
N GLU A 217 -3.50 26.04 23.66
CA GLU A 217 -3.29 25.26 22.43
C GLU A 217 -2.77 23.86 22.78
N GLY A 218 -3.60 22.84 22.55
CA GLY A 218 -3.17 21.45 22.47
C GLY A 218 -3.59 20.88 21.13
N HIS A 219 -2.70 20.10 20.49
CA HIS A 219 -2.99 19.44 19.23
C HIS A 219 -2.93 17.92 19.39
N ILE A 220 -3.92 17.22 18.85
CA ILE A 220 -3.91 15.75 18.78
C ILE A 220 -3.69 15.35 17.33
N SER A 221 -2.70 14.49 17.05
CA SER A 221 -2.52 13.93 15.72
C SER A 221 -3.50 12.76 15.55
N VAL A 222 -4.44 12.90 14.62
CA VAL A 222 -5.45 11.87 14.34
C VAL A 222 -5.49 11.60 12.85
N TRP A 223 -5.58 10.33 12.48
CA TRP A 223 -5.66 9.93 11.08
C TRP A 223 -7.11 9.79 10.68
N ARG A 224 -7.55 10.49 9.64
CA ARG A 224 -8.91 10.45 9.11
C ARG A 224 -8.93 9.81 7.73
N ASP A 225 -10.03 9.17 7.35
CA ASP A 225 -10.32 8.85 5.94
C ASP A 225 -10.09 10.12 5.11
N ASP A 226 -9.33 10.01 4.03
CA ASP A 226 -8.99 11.17 3.20
C ASP A 226 -10.21 11.70 2.41
N GLY A 227 -11.31 10.95 2.41
CA GLY A 227 -12.59 11.33 1.78
C GLY A 227 -12.52 11.38 0.26
N PHE A 228 -11.42 10.92 -0.34
CA PHE A 228 -11.22 10.98 -1.77
C PHE A 228 -11.99 9.84 -2.47
N SER A 229 -12.72 10.21 -3.53
CA SER A 229 -13.33 9.27 -4.47
C SER A 229 -13.44 9.92 -5.85
N TRP A 230 -13.23 9.11 -6.88
CA TRP A 230 -13.40 9.52 -8.27
C TRP A 230 -14.87 9.66 -8.69
N ARG A 231 -15.85 9.11 -7.96
CA ARG A 231 -17.27 8.98 -8.40
C ARG A 231 -17.87 10.25 -9.04
N ASN A 232 -17.54 11.44 -8.53
CA ASN A 232 -18.03 12.72 -9.05
C ASN A 232 -16.91 13.68 -9.48
N ARG A 233 -15.73 13.15 -9.80
CA ARG A 233 -14.57 13.93 -10.23
C ARG A 233 -14.25 13.68 -11.70
N THR A 234 -13.84 14.74 -12.39
CA THR A 234 -13.16 14.62 -13.67
C THR A 234 -11.77 14.06 -13.41
N ILE A 235 -11.37 13.05 -14.18
CA ILE A 235 -10.02 12.49 -14.11
C ILE A 235 -9.14 13.36 -15.01
N PRO A 236 -8.18 14.14 -14.46
CA PRO A 236 -7.27 14.92 -15.29
C PRO A 236 -6.43 13.99 -16.17
N ARG A 237 -6.12 14.46 -17.37
CA ARG A 237 -5.36 13.70 -18.35
C ARG A 237 -4.27 14.57 -18.94
N SER A 238 -3.09 13.98 -19.11
CA SER A 238 -2.00 14.58 -19.88
C SER A 238 -1.61 13.66 -21.04
N ILE A 239 -1.27 14.26 -22.17
CA ILE A 239 -0.78 13.54 -23.34
C ILE A 239 0.51 14.17 -23.84
N ARG A 240 1.45 13.32 -24.27
CA ARG A 240 2.62 13.72 -25.03
C ARG A 240 2.73 12.84 -26.27
N LEU A 241 2.65 13.49 -27.43
CA LEU A 241 2.60 12.88 -28.76
C LEU A 241 1.34 12.02 -28.98
N GLY A 242 0.75 12.10 -30.16
CA GLY A 242 -0.38 11.26 -30.56
C GLY A 242 -1.34 11.97 -31.51
N SER A 243 -1.43 11.48 -32.74
CA SER A 243 -2.50 11.79 -33.70
C SER A 243 -3.56 10.69 -33.77
N PHE A 244 -3.56 9.77 -32.80
CA PHE A 244 -4.44 8.61 -32.74
C PHE A 244 -5.68 8.92 -31.90
N ASP A 245 -6.83 8.36 -32.30
CA ASP A 245 -8.01 8.33 -31.46
C ASP A 245 -7.80 7.34 -30.30
N LEU A 246 -7.68 7.88 -29.09
CA LEU A 246 -7.47 7.14 -27.86
C LEU A 246 -8.75 7.02 -27.01
N SER A 247 -9.92 7.40 -27.54
CA SER A 247 -11.18 7.47 -26.77
C SER A 247 -11.56 6.13 -26.14
N ALA A 248 -11.35 5.01 -26.85
CA ALA A 248 -11.62 3.67 -26.31
C ALA A 248 -10.66 3.30 -25.17
N LEU A 249 -9.37 3.64 -25.31
CA LEU A 249 -8.38 3.42 -24.25
C LEU A 249 -8.69 4.31 -23.03
N ASP A 250 -9.04 5.57 -23.28
CA ASP A 250 -9.43 6.50 -22.22
C ASP A 250 -10.60 5.99 -21.40
N TRP A 251 -11.67 5.56 -22.06
CA TRP A 251 -12.84 5.03 -21.39
C TRP A 251 -12.49 3.80 -20.55
N GLU A 252 -11.67 2.90 -21.08
CA GLU A 252 -11.24 1.70 -20.37
C GLU A 252 -10.39 2.03 -19.13
N VAL A 253 -9.41 2.93 -19.26
CA VAL A 253 -8.53 3.36 -18.17
C VAL A 253 -9.32 4.12 -17.10
N GLU A 254 -10.23 5.01 -17.49
CA GLU A 254 -11.07 5.73 -16.54
C GLU A 254 -12.04 4.82 -15.80
N SER A 255 -12.62 3.84 -16.48
CA SER A 255 -13.46 2.82 -15.84
C SER A 255 -12.68 2.07 -14.77
N GLU A 256 -11.43 1.69 -15.05
CA GLU A 256 -10.55 1.03 -14.08
C GLU A 256 -10.18 1.94 -12.90
N ILE A 257 -9.79 3.19 -13.19
CA ILE A 257 -9.48 4.21 -12.17
C ILE A 257 -10.67 4.40 -11.22
N ARG A 258 -11.88 4.54 -11.76
CA ARG A 258 -13.10 4.71 -10.94
C ARG A 258 -13.44 3.46 -10.15
N ARG A 259 -13.30 2.28 -10.76
CA ARG A 259 -13.64 1.00 -10.12
C ARG A 259 -12.75 0.70 -8.92
N GLN A 260 -11.45 1.00 -9.04
CA GLN A 260 -10.45 0.67 -8.01
C GLN A 260 -10.00 1.88 -7.19
N GLU A 261 -10.53 3.06 -7.49
CA GLU A 261 -10.09 4.34 -6.91
C GLU A 261 -8.59 4.62 -7.14
N VAL A 262 -8.02 4.12 -8.26
CA VAL A 262 -6.58 4.27 -8.56
C VAL A 262 -6.21 5.76 -8.65
N PRO A 263 -5.21 6.27 -7.91
CA PRO A 263 -4.87 7.69 -7.93
C PRO A 263 -4.35 8.15 -9.29
N SER A 264 -3.44 7.39 -9.91
CA SER A 264 -2.97 7.68 -11.25
C SER A 264 -2.47 6.44 -12.00
N ILE A 265 -2.59 6.50 -13.31
CA ILE A 265 -2.05 5.52 -14.25
C ILE A 265 -1.30 6.29 -15.34
N SER A 266 -0.10 5.83 -15.71
CA SER A 266 0.65 6.34 -16.86
C SER A 266 0.97 5.20 -17.83
N ILE A 267 0.77 5.48 -19.12
CA ILE A 267 0.91 4.54 -20.23
C ILE A 267 1.84 5.15 -21.28
N SER A 268 2.82 4.38 -21.74
CA SER A 268 3.61 4.73 -22.92
C SER A 268 3.60 3.57 -23.90
N VAL A 269 3.35 3.86 -25.18
CA VAL A 269 3.40 2.90 -26.27
C VAL A 269 4.42 3.35 -27.30
N GLN A 270 5.38 2.46 -27.60
CA GLN A 270 6.35 2.63 -28.65
C GLN A 270 6.15 1.61 -29.76
N TYR A 271 6.40 2.03 -30.99
CA TYR A 271 6.47 1.17 -32.16
C TYR A 271 7.81 1.38 -32.85
N SER A 272 8.60 0.32 -32.99
CA SER A 272 9.92 0.37 -33.66
C SER A 272 10.84 1.49 -33.13
N ASN A 273 10.97 1.59 -31.80
CA ASN A 273 11.76 2.63 -31.10
C ASN A 273 11.24 4.08 -31.23
N GLN A 274 10.04 4.28 -31.78
CA GLN A 274 9.37 5.58 -31.82
C GLN A 274 8.19 5.59 -30.85
N THR A 275 8.07 6.63 -30.03
CA THR A 275 6.89 6.84 -29.17
C THR A 275 5.68 7.16 -30.03
N LEU A 276 4.66 6.29 -29.98
CA LEU A 276 3.36 6.54 -30.60
C LEU A 276 2.56 7.53 -29.76
N PHE A 277 2.48 7.27 -28.46
CA PHE A 277 1.89 8.18 -27.48
C PHE A 277 2.40 7.89 -26.06
N GLU A 278 2.35 8.91 -25.22
CA GLU A 278 2.45 8.83 -23.76
C GLU A 278 1.22 9.50 -23.17
N ARG A 279 0.55 8.84 -22.22
CA ARG A 279 -0.69 9.33 -21.62
C ARG A 279 -0.71 9.04 -20.14
N SER A 280 -1.04 10.05 -19.33
CA SER A 280 -1.21 9.88 -17.88
C SER A 280 -2.58 10.38 -17.44
N TYR A 281 -3.10 9.75 -16.39
CA TYR A 281 -4.45 9.96 -15.88
C TYR A 281 -4.39 10.14 -14.36
N GLY A 282 -5.22 11.01 -13.79
CA GLY A 282 -5.40 11.15 -12.36
C GLY A 282 -4.33 12.02 -11.68
N TYR A 283 -4.09 11.80 -10.38
CA TYR A 283 -3.23 12.63 -9.55
C TYR A 283 -1.93 11.92 -9.12
N ALA A 284 -0.81 12.61 -9.31
CA ALA A 284 0.48 12.24 -8.74
C ALA A 284 0.47 12.41 -7.21
N ASP A 285 -0.28 13.39 -6.69
CA ASP A 285 -0.50 13.61 -5.26
C ASP A 285 -1.98 13.93 -5.00
N LEU A 286 -2.71 12.99 -4.39
CA LEU A 286 -4.11 13.16 -4.01
C LEU A 286 -4.34 14.30 -3.02
N VAL A 287 -3.42 14.54 -2.08
CA VAL A 287 -3.63 15.53 -1.00
C VAL A 287 -3.47 16.94 -1.55
N LYS A 288 -2.51 17.13 -2.44
CA LYS A 288 -2.24 18.41 -3.10
C LYS A 288 -2.98 18.57 -4.43
N GLU A 289 -3.72 17.56 -4.86
CA GLU A 289 -4.38 17.46 -6.16
C GLU A 289 -3.43 17.79 -7.33
N ILE A 290 -2.17 17.34 -7.24
CA ILE A 290 -1.19 17.53 -8.31
C ILE A 290 -1.51 16.53 -9.42
N GLU A 291 -1.86 17.04 -10.60
CA GLU A 291 -2.15 16.22 -11.77
C GLU A 291 -0.95 15.36 -12.19
N ALA A 292 -1.21 14.09 -12.49
CA ALA A 292 -0.20 13.19 -13.01
C ALA A 292 0.14 13.54 -14.45
N THR A 293 1.43 13.68 -14.72
CA THR A 293 1.97 13.96 -16.05
C THR A 293 2.83 12.82 -16.55
N THR A 294 3.04 12.74 -17.87
CA THR A 294 3.94 11.74 -18.49
C THR A 294 5.41 11.90 -18.07
N SER A 295 5.76 13.00 -17.39
CA SER A 295 7.08 13.22 -16.81
C SER A 295 7.24 12.69 -15.39
N HIS A 296 6.15 12.30 -14.70
CA HIS A 296 6.24 11.73 -13.37
C HIS A 296 6.80 10.31 -13.41
N ARG A 297 7.62 9.97 -12.43
CA ARG A 297 8.18 8.63 -12.24
C ARG A 297 7.43 7.85 -11.17
N TYR A 298 7.51 6.54 -11.32
CA TYR A 298 6.86 5.57 -10.46
C TYR A 298 7.90 4.52 -10.05
N ARG A 299 7.72 3.91 -8.88
CA ARG A 299 8.48 2.73 -8.47
C ARG A 299 8.03 1.55 -9.30
N ILE A 300 8.94 0.96 -10.06
CA ILE A 300 8.59 -0.07 -11.05
C ILE A 300 8.64 -1.49 -10.51
N ALA A 301 8.85 -1.64 -9.20
CA ALA A 301 8.88 -2.94 -8.54
C ALA A 301 9.67 -3.97 -9.33
N SER A 302 9.13 -5.19 -9.45
CA SER A 302 9.85 -6.31 -10.05
C SER A 302 10.20 -6.16 -11.53
N VAL A 303 9.70 -5.14 -12.25
CA VAL A 303 10.26 -4.76 -13.56
C VAL A 303 11.76 -4.46 -13.46
N SER A 304 12.23 -4.03 -12.28
CA SER A 304 13.66 -3.84 -11.96
C SER A 304 14.52 -5.08 -12.27
N LYS A 305 13.95 -6.29 -12.18
CA LYS A 305 14.67 -7.54 -12.47
C LYS A 305 15.08 -7.65 -13.94
N THR A 306 14.24 -7.17 -14.85
CA THR A 306 14.56 -7.12 -16.28
C THR A 306 15.81 -6.27 -16.52
N ILE A 307 15.91 -5.11 -15.85
CA ILE A 307 17.10 -4.24 -15.91
C ILE A 307 18.34 -4.98 -15.40
N THR A 308 18.26 -5.59 -14.22
CA THR A 308 19.38 -6.37 -13.65
C THR A 308 19.82 -7.50 -14.59
N ALA A 309 18.87 -8.21 -15.20
CA ALA A 309 19.17 -9.30 -16.13
C ALA A 309 19.86 -8.80 -17.42
N MET A 310 19.47 -7.62 -17.94
CA MET A 310 20.16 -6.98 -19.06
C MET A 310 21.60 -6.60 -18.69
N LEU A 311 21.83 -6.08 -17.48
CA LEU A 311 23.17 -5.70 -17.01
C LEU A 311 24.09 -6.91 -16.83
N VAL A 312 23.57 -8.02 -16.27
CA VAL A 312 24.31 -9.29 -16.21
C VAL A 312 24.65 -9.76 -17.63
N THR A 313 23.71 -9.65 -18.57
CA THR A 313 23.94 -10.01 -19.97
C THR A 313 25.01 -9.13 -20.64
N HIS A 314 25.10 -7.84 -20.29
CA HIS A 314 26.19 -6.98 -20.76
C HIS A 314 27.56 -7.46 -20.27
N LEU A 315 27.68 -7.86 -19.01
CA LEU A 315 28.92 -8.43 -18.47
C LEU A 315 29.28 -9.77 -19.11
N VAL A 316 28.28 -10.62 -19.39
CA VAL A 316 28.48 -11.89 -20.11
C VAL A 316 28.96 -11.65 -21.53
N ASN A 317 28.33 -10.73 -22.26
CA ASN A 317 28.74 -10.39 -23.63
C ASN A 317 30.13 -9.74 -23.68
N ALA A 318 30.54 -9.05 -22.62
CA ALA A 318 31.89 -8.51 -22.46
C ALA A 318 32.93 -9.58 -22.04
N GLY A 319 32.53 -10.84 -21.89
CA GLY A 319 33.41 -11.95 -21.49
C GLY A 319 33.90 -11.85 -20.04
N LYS A 320 33.25 -11.04 -19.19
CA LYS A 320 33.68 -10.82 -17.79
C LYS A 320 33.19 -11.90 -16.83
N ILE A 321 32.05 -12.51 -17.15
CA ILE A 321 31.44 -13.65 -16.44
C ILE A 321 30.72 -14.56 -17.44
N SER A 322 30.41 -15.76 -17.02
CA SER A 322 29.50 -16.68 -17.70
C SER A 322 28.23 -16.92 -16.88
N TYR A 323 27.12 -17.25 -17.56
CA TYR A 323 25.90 -17.70 -16.88
C TYR A 323 26.12 -18.94 -16.01
N GLY A 324 27.10 -19.78 -16.35
CA GLY A 324 27.45 -21.00 -15.61
C GLY A 324 28.36 -20.76 -14.39
N ASP A 325 28.86 -19.55 -14.19
CA ASP A 325 29.79 -19.26 -13.10
C ASP A 325 29.11 -19.43 -11.75
N ARG A 326 29.85 -19.98 -10.78
CA ARG A 326 29.38 -20.13 -9.40
C ARG A 326 29.35 -18.76 -8.74
N VAL A 327 28.25 -18.48 -8.03
CA VAL A 327 28.09 -17.22 -7.31
C VAL A 327 28.82 -17.29 -5.96
N PHE A 328 28.75 -18.43 -5.29
CA PHE A 328 29.26 -18.63 -3.93
C PHE A 328 30.34 -19.71 -3.86
N GLY A 329 30.99 -19.82 -2.70
CA GLY A 329 32.07 -20.76 -2.43
C GLY A 329 33.46 -20.16 -2.70
N PRO A 330 34.54 -20.94 -2.47
CA PRO A 330 35.91 -20.43 -2.55
C PRO A 330 36.28 -19.81 -3.90
N ASN A 331 35.74 -20.37 -4.99
CA ASN A 331 35.97 -19.90 -6.36
C ASN A 331 34.75 -19.16 -6.93
N GLY A 332 33.77 -18.81 -6.09
CA GLY A 332 32.59 -18.08 -6.52
C GLY A 332 32.87 -16.59 -6.69
N ILE A 333 32.08 -15.92 -7.52
CA ILE A 333 32.19 -14.47 -7.77
C ILE A 333 32.12 -13.67 -6.47
N LEU A 334 31.30 -14.10 -5.51
CA LEU A 334 31.10 -13.45 -4.20
C LEU A 334 31.82 -14.20 -3.07
N SER A 335 32.98 -14.80 -3.33
CA SER A 335 33.75 -15.59 -2.35
C SER A 335 34.14 -14.81 -1.08
N SER A 336 34.29 -13.49 -1.17
CA SER A 336 34.60 -12.62 -0.02
C SER A 336 33.41 -12.35 0.89
N LEU A 337 32.17 -12.57 0.42
CA LEU A 337 30.95 -12.21 1.15
C LEU A 337 30.66 -13.16 2.32
N TYR A 338 31.01 -14.45 2.20
CA TYR A 338 30.79 -15.44 3.24
C TYR A 338 31.83 -16.55 3.16
N ARG A 339 32.54 -16.81 4.26
CA ARG A 339 33.58 -17.85 4.38
C ARG A 339 33.20 -18.98 5.34
N GLY A 340 31.97 -18.99 5.84
CA GLY A 340 31.49 -20.03 6.76
C GLY A 340 31.09 -21.33 6.06
N PRO A 341 30.59 -22.34 6.80
CA PRO A 341 30.17 -23.62 6.25
C PRO A 341 29.08 -23.45 5.19
N MET A 342 29.26 -24.08 4.04
CA MET A 342 28.25 -24.08 2.96
C MET A 342 27.93 -25.51 2.53
N ASN A 343 26.64 -25.81 2.41
CA ASN A 343 26.19 -27.06 1.82
C ASN A 343 26.49 -27.11 0.31
N ILE A 344 26.35 -28.29 -0.29
CA ILE A 344 26.67 -28.49 -1.70
C ILE A 344 25.72 -27.72 -2.64
N TYR A 345 24.46 -27.51 -2.23
CA TYR A 345 23.49 -26.78 -3.05
C TYR A 345 23.84 -25.29 -3.14
N LEU A 346 24.21 -24.65 -2.03
CA LEU A 346 24.62 -23.26 -2.00
C LEU A 346 25.84 -23.01 -2.89
N ARG A 347 26.87 -23.87 -2.76
CA ARG A 347 28.08 -23.81 -3.60
C ARG A 347 27.82 -24.08 -5.08
N SER A 348 26.70 -24.70 -5.41
CA SER A 348 26.31 -25.04 -6.78
C SER A 348 25.42 -23.98 -7.43
N ILE A 349 25.02 -22.91 -6.73
CA ILE A 349 24.22 -21.85 -7.36
C ILE A 349 25.06 -21.11 -8.41
N THR A 350 24.54 -21.06 -9.64
CA THR A 350 25.12 -20.31 -10.75
C THR A 350 24.43 -18.97 -10.96
N VAL A 351 25.05 -18.07 -11.73
CA VAL A 351 24.43 -16.81 -12.19
C VAL A 351 23.10 -17.10 -12.91
N GLN A 352 23.05 -18.13 -13.76
CA GLN A 352 21.82 -18.58 -14.42
C GLN A 352 20.73 -18.94 -13.42
N ASN A 353 21.06 -19.68 -12.35
CA ASN A 353 20.06 -20.09 -11.38
C ASN A 353 19.41 -18.90 -10.68
N LEU A 354 20.15 -17.83 -10.43
CA LEU A 354 19.58 -16.60 -9.85
C LEU A 354 18.64 -15.90 -10.85
N LEU A 355 19.05 -15.78 -12.11
CA LEU A 355 18.25 -15.13 -13.16
C LEU A 355 16.93 -15.84 -13.44
N GLU A 356 16.93 -17.18 -13.41
CA GLU A 356 15.77 -18.04 -13.73
C GLU A 356 14.92 -18.41 -12.50
N HIS A 357 15.25 -17.84 -11.34
CA HIS A 357 14.61 -18.18 -10.06
C HIS A 357 14.68 -19.69 -9.74
N SER A 358 15.81 -20.33 -10.06
CA SER A 358 16.02 -21.78 -9.89
C SER A 358 17.12 -22.12 -8.89
N SER A 359 17.42 -21.23 -7.94
CA SER A 359 18.46 -21.45 -6.92
C SER A 359 18.10 -22.52 -5.88
N GLY A 360 16.82 -22.88 -5.76
CA GLY A 360 16.33 -23.78 -4.72
C GLY A 360 16.16 -23.13 -3.33
N ALA A 361 16.22 -21.80 -3.22
CA ALA A 361 16.13 -21.07 -1.95
C ALA A 361 15.44 -19.69 -2.05
N TRP A 362 15.25 -19.09 -0.86
CA TRP A 362 14.85 -17.69 -0.62
C TRP A 362 13.57 -17.27 -1.33
N SER A 363 12.54 -18.09 -1.15
CA SER A 363 11.19 -17.80 -1.62
C SER A 363 10.72 -16.43 -1.13
N HIS A 364 10.17 -15.62 -2.03
CA HIS A 364 9.55 -14.34 -1.68
C HIS A 364 8.45 -14.47 -0.62
N PHE A 365 7.79 -15.64 -0.53
CA PHE A 365 6.77 -15.89 0.51
C PHE A 365 7.34 -15.90 1.93
N MET A 366 8.66 -16.11 2.10
CA MET A 366 9.31 -16.00 3.41
C MET A 366 9.51 -14.54 3.84
N LYS A 367 9.38 -13.58 2.91
CA LYS A 367 9.48 -12.13 3.15
C LYS A 367 10.79 -11.71 3.86
N LEU A 368 11.85 -12.53 3.74
CA LEU A 368 13.13 -12.34 4.45
C LEU A 368 13.78 -10.99 4.13
N GLU A 369 13.65 -10.51 2.89
CA GLU A 369 14.16 -9.22 2.43
C GLU A 369 13.64 -8.01 3.23
N PHE A 370 12.48 -8.16 3.88
CA PHE A 370 11.84 -7.13 4.69
C PHE A 370 12.18 -7.26 6.19
N THR A 371 12.86 -8.34 6.59
CA THR A 371 13.29 -8.59 7.97
C THR A 371 14.67 -7.96 8.26
N LYS A 372 15.16 -8.04 9.50
CA LYS A 372 16.53 -7.67 9.87
C LYS A 372 16.95 -6.28 9.35
N ARG A 373 16.08 -5.29 9.58
CA ARG A 373 16.17 -3.95 8.99
C ARG A 373 17.32 -3.13 9.56
N GLU A 374 17.80 -3.52 10.73
CA GLU A 374 18.97 -3.01 11.41
C GLU A 374 20.28 -3.38 10.71
N LEU A 375 20.28 -4.45 9.90
CA LEU A 375 21.48 -4.89 9.19
C LEU A 375 21.73 -4.06 7.93
N THR A 376 23.01 -3.72 7.70
CA THR A 376 23.48 -3.26 6.39
C THR A 376 23.23 -4.35 5.32
N ASN A 377 23.24 -3.97 4.03
CA ASN A 377 22.99 -4.93 2.95
C ASN A 377 24.02 -6.09 2.96
N SER A 378 25.29 -5.82 3.24
CA SER A 378 26.32 -6.87 3.32
C SER A 378 26.11 -7.81 4.51
N GLN A 379 25.78 -7.26 5.69
CA GLN A 379 25.45 -8.07 6.88
C GLN A 379 24.20 -8.91 6.66
N PHE A 380 23.17 -8.36 6.00
CA PHE A 380 21.96 -9.09 5.66
C PHE A 380 22.25 -10.27 4.72
N LEU A 381 23.00 -10.05 3.64
CA LEU A 381 23.36 -11.12 2.71
C LEU A 381 24.28 -12.17 3.35
N TYR A 382 25.20 -11.76 4.23
CA TYR A 382 25.95 -12.70 5.06
C TYR A 382 25.02 -13.58 5.89
N TRP A 383 24.05 -12.97 6.59
CA TRP A 383 23.07 -13.70 7.41
C TRP A 383 22.22 -14.67 6.57
N ILE A 384 21.83 -14.28 5.35
CA ILE A 384 21.13 -15.16 4.42
C ILE A 384 21.97 -16.42 4.11
N LEU A 385 23.26 -16.26 3.80
CA LEU A 385 24.15 -17.39 3.50
C LEU A 385 24.45 -18.26 4.72
N ALA A 386 24.51 -17.65 5.91
CA ALA A 386 24.78 -18.36 7.16
C ALA A 386 23.57 -19.14 7.68
N SER A 387 22.36 -18.59 7.55
CA SER A 387 21.18 -19.10 8.27
C SER A 387 20.06 -19.62 7.37
N ASN A 388 20.12 -19.38 6.06
CA ASN A 388 19.04 -19.71 5.13
C ASN A 388 19.56 -20.43 3.88
N GLN A 389 20.34 -21.50 4.04
CA GLN A 389 20.91 -22.24 2.90
C GLN A 389 19.83 -23.04 2.14
N PRO A 390 19.97 -23.21 0.80
CA PRO A 390 19.07 -24.03 -0.01
C PRO A 390 18.96 -25.46 0.52
N THR A 391 17.74 -26.00 0.51
CA THR A 391 17.45 -27.40 0.79
C THR A 391 17.17 -28.21 -0.48
N ILE A 392 16.98 -27.53 -1.62
CA ILE A 392 16.72 -28.13 -2.93
C ILE A 392 17.91 -27.85 -3.86
N PRO A 393 18.36 -28.82 -4.68
CA PRO A 393 19.43 -28.58 -5.65
C PRO A 393 19.05 -27.47 -6.65
N PRO A 394 19.99 -26.57 -7.01
CA PRO A 394 19.76 -25.56 -8.04
C PRO A 394 19.37 -26.20 -9.39
N GLY A 395 18.49 -25.55 -10.14
CA GLY A 395 17.97 -26.02 -11.43
C GLY A 395 16.82 -27.02 -11.35
N ARG A 396 16.32 -27.38 -10.15
CA ARG A 396 15.24 -28.36 -9.99
C ARG A 396 13.84 -27.77 -9.92
N VAL A 397 13.69 -26.60 -9.31
CA VAL A 397 12.38 -25.96 -9.07
C VAL A 397 12.48 -24.47 -9.34
N HIS A 398 11.36 -23.86 -9.75
CA HIS A 398 11.25 -22.41 -9.86
C HIS A 398 10.67 -21.82 -8.57
N ILE A 399 11.47 -21.05 -7.85
CA ILE A 399 11.11 -20.33 -6.62
C ILE A 399 11.42 -18.84 -6.83
N TYR A 400 10.38 -18.05 -7.05
CA TYR A 400 10.52 -16.61 -7.23
C TYR A 400 11.22 -15.98 -6.01
N SER A 401 12.33 -15.28 -6.26
CA SER A 401 13.23 -14.81 -5.22
C SER A 401 13.72 -13.39 -5.50
N ASN A 402 13.38 -12.46 -4.60
CA ASN A 402 13.98 -11.13 -4.60
C ASN A 402 15.45 -11.18 -4.16
N ILE A 403 15.76 -11.99 -3.14
CA ILE A 403 17.12 -12.15 -2.61
C ILE A 403 18.09 -12.63 -3.70
N GLY A 404 17.67 -13.54 -4.57
CA GLY A 404 18.50 -13.96 -5.70
C GLY A 404 18.92 -12.79 -6.60
N TYR A 405 18.03 -11.82 -6.82
CA TYR A 405 18.33 -10.61 -7.58
C TYR A 405 19.18 -9.60 -6.80
N ILE A 406 19.04 -9.51 -5.48
CA ILE A 406 19.94 -8.70 -4.64
C ILE A 406 21.38 -9.24 -4.77
N PHE A 407 21.57 -10.57 -4.78
CA PHE A 407 22.88 -11.18 -5.05
C PHE A 407 23.38 -10.88 -6.48
N LEU A 408 22.51 -10.88 -7.50
CA LEU A 408 22.90 -10.47 -8.86
C LEU A 408 23.37 -9.01 -8.91
N GLY A 409 22.76 -8.12 -8.14
CA GLY A 409 23.24 -6.74 -7.96
C GLY A 409 24.68 -6.72 -7.43
N ARG A 410 24.99 -7.55 -6.43
CA ARG A 410 26.35 -7.67 -5.89
C ARG A 410 27.33 -8.34 -6.86
N VAL A 411 26.88 -9.30 -7.67
CA VAL A 411 27.68 -9.90 -8.76
C VAL A 411 28.10 -8.82 -9.76
N ILE A 412 27.17 -7.95 -10.16
CA ILE A 412 27.47 -6.82 -11.06
C ILE A 412 28.55 -5.93 -10.45
N GLU A 413 28.43 -5.59 -9.17
CA GLU A 413 29.42 -4.75 -8.49
C GLU A 413 30.80 -5.39 -8.41
N ALA A 414 30.86 -6.66 -8.00
CA ALA A 414 32.12 -7.40 -7.86
C ALA A 414 32.86 -7.53 -9.19
N VAL A 415 32.13 -7.72 -10.29
CA VAL A 415 32.70 -7.97 -11.62
C VAL A 415 33.05 -6.67 -12.35
N SER A 416 32.24 -5.61 -12.17
CA SER A 416 32.45 -4.32 -12.83
C SER A 416 33.40 -3.39 -12.06
N GLY A 417 33.54 -3.58 -10.74
CA GLY A 417 34.22 -2.62 -9.85
C GLY A 417 33.44 -1.32 -9.63
N MET A 418 32.20 -1.23 -10.10
CA MET A 418 31.32 -0.06 -9.94
C MET A 418 30.17 -0.38 -9.00
N THR A 419 29.52 0.64 -8.43
CA THR A 419 28.24 0.41 -7.75
C THR A 419 27.19 -0.07 -8.74
N TYR A 420 26.19 -0.82 -8.27
CA TYR A 420 25.10 -1.31 -9.12
C TYR A 420 24.41 -0.17 -9.90
N GLU A 421 24.11 0.94 -9.22
CA GLU A 421 23.46 2.11 -9.83
C GLU A 421 24.36 2.78 -10.87
N THR A 422 25.67 2.93 -10.60
CA THR A 422 26.62 3.51 -11.56
C THR A 422 26.72 2.65 -12.82
N PHE A 423 26.85 1.33 -12.67
CA PHE A 423 26.92 0.43 -13.81
C PHE A 423 25.62 0.44 -14.62
N ALA A 424 24.46 0.42 -13.96
CA ALA A 424 23.16 0.53 -14.63
C ALA A 424 23.03 1.81 -15.46
N ARG A 425 23.45 2.94 -14.87
CA ARG A 425 23.43 4.25 -15.52
C ARG A 425 24.33 4.31 -16.76
N GLN A 426 25.54 3.76 -16.67
CA GLN A 426 26.51 3.80 -17.77
C GLN A 426 26.20 2.78 -18.87
N SER A 427 25.88 1.54 -18.50
CA SER A 427 25.76 0.43 -19.45
C SER A 427 24.38 0.33 -20.11
N LEU A 428 23.33 0.86 -19.48
CA LEU A 428 21.96 0.74 -19.98
C LEU A 428 21.24 2.09 -20.12
N PHE A 429 21.12 2.88 -19.05
CA PHE A 429 20.24 4.06 -19.10
C PHE A 429 20.75 5.19 -19.99
N ARG A 430 22.04 5.54 -19.91
CA ARG A 430 22.64 6.58 -20.77
C ARG A 430 22.55 6.23 -22.26
N PRO A 431 22.93 5.03 -22.73
CA PRO A 431 22.75 4.64 -24.13
C PRO A 431 21.31 4.72 -24.64
N LEU A 432 20.31 4.60 -23.76
CA LEU A 432 18.88 4.69 -24.09
C LEU A 432 18.28 6.08 -23.87
N ASN A 433 19.09 7.08 -23.53
CA ASN A 433 18.66 8.43 -23.15
C ASN A 433 17.59 8.42 -22.04
N ILE A 434 17.72 7.47 -21.10
CA ILE A 434 16.88 7.40 -19.91
C ILE A 434 17.54 8.26 -18.84
N GLU A 435 16.96 9.44 -18.63
CA GLU A 435 17.38 10.39 -17.63
C GLU A 435 16.57 10.22 -16.34
N GLY A 436 17.16 10.60 -15.21
CA GLY A 436 16.46 10.59 -13.93
C GLY A 436 16.33 9.22 -13.27
N ALA A 437 16.50 8.07 -13.96
CA ALA A 437 16.46 6.75 -13.33
C ALA A 437 17.25 6.70 -12.02
N ALA A 438 16.59 6.31 -10.93
CA ALA A 438 17.15 6.29 -9.58
C ALA A 438 16.57 5.14 -8.76
N ILE A 439 17.36 4.61 -7.84
CA ILE A 439 16.83 3.73 -6.80
C ILE A 439 16.00 4.57 -5.84
N ALA A 440 14.77 4.13 -5.56
CA ALA A 440 13.86 4.85 -4.68
C ALA A 440 14.47 5.00 -3.27
N ASP A 441 13.90 5.92 -2.50
CA ASP A 441 14.21 6.07 -1.08
C ASP A 441 12.92 6.23 -0.27
N ARG A 442 13.04 6.42 1.04
CA ARG A 442 11.90 6.70 1.92
C ARG A 442 11.22 8.01 1.58
N VAL A 443 12.01 9.01 1.18
CA VAL A 443 11.52 10.30 0.70
C VAL A 443 11.46 10.23 -0.82
N PRO A 444 10.26 10.40 -1.43
CA PRO A 444 10.12 10.46 -2.87
C PRO A 444 10.91 11.62 -3.47
N LEU A 445 11.36 11.44 -4.70
CA LEU A 445 11.91 12.54 -5.49
C LEU A 445 10.80 13.54 -5.86
N SER A 446 11.17 14.77 -6.21
CA SER A 446 10.20 15.84 -6.51
C SER A 446 9.29 15.54 -7.71
N ASP A 447 9.75 14.72 -8.64
CA ASP A 447 9.00 14.26 -9.82
C ASP A 447 8.50 12.81 -9.68
N GLU A 448 8.59 12.22 -8.48
CA GLU A 448 8.01 10.92 -8.14
C GLU A 448 6.60 11.10 -7.61
N VAL A 449 5.68 10.23 -8.03
CA VAL A 449 4.31 10.23 -7.50
C VAL A 449 4.30 9.84 -6.01
N ASN A 450 3.25 10.25 -5.31
CA ASN A 450 2.94 9.68 -3.99
C ASN A 450 2.28 8.32 -4.15
N TYR A 451 2.62 7.40 -3.26
CA TYR A 451 2.13 6.03 -3.24
C TYR A 451 1.16 5.81 -2.10
N TYR A 452 0.16 4.96 -2.35
CA TYR A 452 -0.85 4.59 -1.38
C TYR A 452 -0.99 3.06 -1.38
N SER A 453 -0.50 2.39 -0.34
CA SER A 453 -0.55 0.92 -0.29
C SER A 453 -1.91 0.32 0.03
N HIS A 454 -2.32 -0.64 -0.79
CA HIS A 454 -3.56 -1.40 -0.63
C HIS A 454 -3.55 -2.36 0.57
N ASP A 455 -2.35 -2.75 1.03
CA ASP A 455 -2.13 -3.63 2.17
C ASP A 455 -1.33 -2.90 3.25
N ASN A 456 -1.26 -3.51 4.43
CA ASN A 456 -0.68 -3.00 5.67
C ASN A 456 0.81 -2.57 5.58
N ALA A 457 1.40 -2.54 4.40
CA ALA A 457 2.75 -2.09 4.16
C ALA A 457 2.78 -0.59 3.80
N SER A 458 3.35 0.25 4.66
CA SER A 458 3.72 1.62 4.26
C SER A 458 4.58 1.55 2.99
N PRO A 459 4.19 2.24 1.90
CA PRO A 459 4.98 2.23 0.68
C PRO A 459 6.36 2.86 0.88
N TYR A 460 6.54 3.66 1.93
CA TYR A 460 7.79 4.33 2.28
C TYR A 460 8.57 3.61 3.38
N LEU A 461 7.85 2.99 4.32
CA LEU A 461 8.46 2.45 5.53
C LEU A 461 8.44 0.93 5.60
N SER A 462 7.62 0.18 4.86
CA SER A 462 7.54 -1.27 5.05
C SER A 462 8.59 -2.07 4.28
N TRP A 463 9.36 -1.40 3.44
CA TRP A 463 10.51 -2.00 2.75
C TRP A 463 11.67 -1.00 2.65
N SER A 464 12.85 -1.51 2.33
CA SER A 464 14.04 -0.70 2.07
C SER A 464 14.34 -0.75 0.58
N PRO A 465 13.99 0.29 -0.20
CA PRO A 465 14.22 0.24 -1.64
C PRO A 465 15.67 0.09 -2.04
N ARG A 466 16.58 0.67 -1.24
CA ARG A 466 18.03 0.48 -1.41
C ARG A 466 18.50 -0.95 -1.14
N ARG A 467 17.80 -1.72 -0.30
CA ARG A 467 18.09 -3.16 -0.13
C ARG A 467 17.59 -3.97 -1.31
N LEU A 468 16.46 -3.56 -1.87
CA LEU A 468 15.83 -4.19 -3.03
C LEU A 468 16.28 -3.59 -4.35
N ASP A 469 17.41 -2.88 -4.40
CA ASP A 469 17.93 -2.16 -5.57
C ASP A 469 17.79 -2.95 -6.89
N ALA A 470 18.44 -4.10 -6.99
CA ALA A 470 18.47 -4.95 -8.17
C ALA A 470 17.21 -5.82 -8.34
N ALA A 471 16.34 -5.88 -7.34
CA ALA A 471 15.16 -6.74 -7.35
C ALA A 471 13.85 -5.97 -7.59
N ALA A 472 13.71 -4.76 -7.06
CA ALA A 472 12.48 -3.98 -7.07
C ALA A 472 12.65 -2.45 -6.90
N GLY A 473 13.88 -1.94 -6.77
CA GLY A 473 14.13 -0.61 -6.23
C GLY A 473 14.07 0.55 -7.23
N TRP A 474 14.03 0.32 -8.54
CA TRP A 474 14.09 1.41 -9.51
C TRP A 474 12.81 2.26 -9.55
N THR A 475 13.00 3.55 -9.82
CA THR A 475 11.95 4.49 -10.25
C THR A 475 12.17 4.87 -11.70
N LEU A 476 11.11 4.79 -12.51
CA LEU A 476 11.13 5.16 -13.93
C LEU A 476 9.79 5.77 -14.36
N LYS A 477 9.80 6.49 -15.49
CA LYS A 477 8.60 6.91 -16.20
C LYS A 477 8.07 5.75 -17.06
N ALA A 478 6.79 5.77 -17.41
CA ALA A 478 6.21 4.79 -18.34
C ALA A 478 7.00 4.72 -19.67
N GLY A 479 7.40 5.88 -20.20
CA GLY A 479 8.19 5.97 -21.43
C GLY A 479 9.56 5.30 -21.34
N ASP A 480 10.23 5.40 -20.19
CA ASP A 480 11.55 4.80 -20.00
C ASP A 480 11.47 3.26 -19.91
N ILE A 481 10.42 2.73 -19.29
CA ILE A 481 10.13 1.29 -19.31
C ILE A 481 9.92 0.81 -20.75
N ALA A 482 9.14 1.53 -21.54
CA ALA A 482 8.91 1.20 -22.95
C ALA A 482 10.21 1.21 -23.75
N ARG A 483 11.14 2.14 -23.49
CA ARG A 483 12.49 2.16 -24.13
C ARG A 483 13.32 0.94 -23.77
N VAL A 484 13.38 0.57 -22.48
CA VAL A 484 14.10 -0.63 -22.02
C VAL A 484 13.56 -1.88 -22.72
N MET A 485 12.24 -2.01 -22.78
CA MET A 485 11.60 -3.15 -23.44
C MET A 485 11.79 -3.15 -24.96
N SER A 486 11.78 -1.98 -25.60
CA SER A 486 12.07 -1.84 -27.03
C SER A 486 13.49 -2.25 -27.37
N GLU A 487 14.45 -1.85 -26.55
CA GLU A 487 15.86 -2.24 -26.65
C GLU A 487 16.04 -3.77 -26.51
N LEU A 488 15.42 -4.35 -25.49
CA LEU A 488 15.43 -5.80 -25.26
C LEU A 488 14.84 -6.56 -26.45
N ASN A 489 13.63 -6.17 -26.89
CA ASN A 489 12.89 -6.87 -27.91
C ASN A 489 13.52 -6.70 -29.31
N THR A 490 14.06 -5.52 -29.63
CA THR A 490 14.79 -5.29 -30.90
C THR A 490 16.00 -6.23 -31.01
N HIS A 491 16.72 -6.46 -29.91
CA HIS A 491 17.92 -7.29 -29.91
C HIS A 491 17.70 -8.69 -29.31
N ARG A 492 16.45 -9.16 -29.26
CA ARG A 492 16.08 -10.47 -28.69
C ARG A 492 16.68 -11.68 -29.42
N ASN A 493 17.05 -11.51 -30.68
CA ASN A 493 17.72 -12.56 -31.47
C ASN A 493 19.25 -12.37 -31.52
N GLY A 494 19.76 -11.27 -30.97
CA GLY A 494 21.18 -10.93 -30.92
C GLY A 494 21.70 -10.94 -29.48
N LYS A 495 22.13 -9.77 -28.99
CA LYS A 495 22.80 -9.64 -27.68
C LYS A 495 21.97 -10.09 -26.48
N TYR A 496 20.64 -10.15 -26.59
CA TYR A 496 19.75 -10.65 -25.53
C TYR A 496 19.14 -12.03 -25.84
N ARG A 497 19.67 -12.76 -26.83
CA ARG A 497 19.16 -14.09 -27.24
C ARG A 497 19.00 -15.05 -26.09
N LEU A 498 19.98 -15.09 -25.18
CA LEU A 498 19.93 -15.99 -24.03
C LEU A 498 18.93 -15.52 -22.95
N MET A 499 18.55 -14.25 -22.90
CA MET A 499 17.54 -13.79 -21.94
C MET A 499 16.16 -14.39 -22.21
N VAL A 500 15.82 -14.55 -23.50
CA VAL A 500 14.49 -14.96 -23.96
C VAL A 500 14.36 -16.46 -24.22
N VAL A 501 15.38 -17.25 -23.83
CA VAL A 501 15.27 -18.72 -23.82
C VAL A 501 14.42 -19.13 -22.63
N ARG A 502 13.39 -19.94 -22.88
CA ARG A 502 12.52 -20.47 -21.83
C ARG A 502 13.31 -21.35 -20.86
N GLY A 503 13.12 -21.11 -19.57
CA GLY A 503 13.76 -21.85 -18.50
C GLY A 503 13.19 -23.25 -18.36
N TRP A 504 14.06 -24.20 -17.99
CA TRP A 504 13.68 -25.60 -17.81
C TRP A 504 12.67 -25.79 -16.67
N THR A 505 12.85 -25.08 -15.56
CA THR A 505 12.00 -25.20 -14.36
C THR A 505 10.66 -24.47 -14.48
N ARG A 506 10.54 -23.53 -15.42
CA ARG A 506 9.32 -22.77 -15.67
C ARG A 506 9.29 -22.31 -17.12
N TRP A 507 8.44 -22.96 -17.92
CA TRP A 507 8.40 -22.75 -19.36
C TRP A 507 8.07 -21.30 -19.77
N ASN A 508 7.32 -20.55 -18.96
CA ASN A 508 6.95 -19.16 -19.27
C ASN A 508 7.88 -18.10 -18.63
N TYR A 509 9.08 -18.49 -18.22
CA TYR A 509 10.08 -17.59 -17.64
C TYR A 509 11.46 -17.85 -18.22
N GLY A 510 12.16 -16.81 -18.67
CA GLY A 510 13.53 -16.87 -19.16
C GLY A 510 14.53 -16.37 -18.11
N ARG A 511 15.66 -15.81 -18.56
CA ARG A 511 16.65 -15.20 -17.66
C ARG A 511 16.23 -13.77 -17.32
N GLY A 512 15.31 -13.64 -16.36
CA GLY A 512 14.81 -12.38 -15.82
C GLY A 512 13.66 -11.71 -16.55
N VAL A 513 12.97 -12.46 -17.42
CA VAL A 513 11.79 -11.99 -18.16
C VAL A 513 10.74 -13.09 -18.25
N GLN A 514 9.47 -12.71 -18.25
CA GLN A 514 8.35 -13.61 -18.56
C GLN A 514 8.21 -13.72 -20.08
N ILE A 515 7.83 -14.91 -20.57
CA ILE A 515 7.70 -15.21 -22.00
C ILE A 515 6.29 -15.73 -22.25
N GLY A 516 5.49 -14.97 -22.99
CA GLY A 516 4.14 -15.35 -23.37
C GLY A 516 4.11 -16.47 -24.41
N ASN A 517 2.98 -17.17 -24.48
CA ASN A 517 2.71 -18.14 -25.55
C ASN A 517 2.69 -17.50 -26.93
N ASP A 518 2.26 -16.24 -27.00
CA ASP A 518 2.19 -15.43 -28.21
C ASP A 518 3.51 -14.75 -28.59
N GLY A 519 4.64 -15.19 -28.00
CA GLY A 519 5.97 -14.66 -28.28
C GLY A 519 6.27 -13.30 -27.64
N SER A 520 5.35 -12.77 -26.84
CA SER A 520 5.55 -11.56 -26.04
C SER A 520 6.62 -11.79 -24.97
N ILE A 521 7.33 -10.71 -24.63
CA ILE A 521 8.30 -10.64 -23.53
C ILE A 521 7.78 -9.59 -22.57
N TYR A 522 7.68 -9.92 -21.29
CA TYR A 522 7.12 -8.99 -20.31
C TYR A 522 7.64 -9.23 -18.90
N HIS A 523 7.39 -8.29 -18.00
CA HIS A 523 7.54 -8.49 -16.56
C HIS A 523 6.51 -7.63 -15.83
N MET A 524 5.79 -8.24 -14.89
CA MET A 524 4.91 -7.51 -13.98
C MET A 524 5.66 -7.09 -12.72
N GLY A 525 5.32 -5.93 -12.18
CA GLY A 525 5.84 -5.44 -10.93
C GLY A 525 4.70 -5.04 -10.01
N SER A 526 4.71 -5.54 -8.78
CA SER A 526 3.85 -5.05 -7.71
C SER A 526 4.67 -4.88 -6.45
N MET A 527 4.32 -3.84 -5.72
CA MET A 527 4.79 -3.54 -4.38
C MET A 527 3.72 -2.70 -3.67
N ALA A 528 3.90 -2.55 -2.36
CA ALA A 528 3.15 -1.60 -1.57
C ALA A 528 3.07 -0.23 -2.26
N GLY A 529 1.85 0.12 -2.67
CA GLY A 529 1.49 1.39 -3.30
C GLY A 529 1.86 1.58 -4.76
N SER A 530 2.46 0.61 -5.45
CA SER A 530 2.74 0.73 -6.89
C SER A 530 2.63 -0.57 -7.65
N GLU A 531 2.05 -0.49 -8.84
CA GLU A 531 2.04 -1.57 -9.82
C GLU A 531 2.55 -1.10 -11.18
N SER A 532 3.14 -2.03 -11.92
CA SER A 532 3.75 -1.75 -13.21
C SER A 532 3.75 -2.96 -14.12
N LEU A 533 3.77 -2.69 -15.43
CA LEU A 533 3.99 -3.69 -16.46
C LEU A 533 5.01 -3.14 -17.47
N ALA A 534 5.99 -3.98 -17.77
CA ALA A 534 6.88 -3.82 -18.90
C ALA A 534 6.53 -4.90 -19.92
N TYR A 535 6.19 -4.54 -21.16
CA TYR A 535 5.68 -5.49 -22.15
C TYR A 535 6.23 -5.18 -23.55
N SER A 536 6.56 -6.20 -24.33
CA SER A 536 6.83 -6.08 -25.76
C SER A 536 6.31 -7.27 -26.56
N LYS A 537 5.80 -6.99 -27.75
CA LYS A 537 5.42 -8.00 -28.75
C LYS A 537 5.56 -7.43 -30.17
N GLY A 538 6.18 -8.20 -31.07
CA GLY A 538 6.43 -7.74 -32.44
C GLY A 538 7.31 -6.49 -32.44
N ARG A 539 6.81 -5.37 -32.94
CA ARG A 539 7.49 -4.07 -32.94
C ARG A 539 7.05 -3.14 -31.82
N LEU A 540 6.10 -3.59 -31.01
CA LEU A 540 5.43 -2.77 -30.02
C LEU A 540 6.01 -3.00 -28.63
N SER A 541 6.24 -1.93 -27.89
CA SER A 541 6.77 -1.92 -26.51
C SER A 541 5.95 -0.98 -25.66
N ILE A 542 5.56 -1.43 -24.47
CA ILE A 542 4.64 -0.73 -23.57
C ILE A 542 5.27 -0.65 -22.19
N GLY A 543 5.19 0.54 -21.61
CA GLY A 543 5.35 0.76 -20.18
C GLY A 543 4.03 1.21 -19.58
N LEU A 544 3.61 0.54 -18.51
CA LEU A 544 2.43 0.88 -17.72
C LEU A 544 2.87 0.98 -16.26
N VAL A 545 2.46 2.04 -15.58
CA VAL A 545 2.75 2.28 -14.17
C VAL A 545 1.56 2.93 -13.49
N ALA A 546 1.37 2.61 -12.21
CA ALA A 546 0.36 3.20 -11.36
C ALA A 546 0.90 3.41 -9.95
N ASN A 547 0.53 4.52 -9.32
CA ASN A 547 0.42 4.55 -7.87
C ASN A 547 -0.95 3.95 -7.54
N LEU A 548 -0.99 3.14 -6.51
CA LEU A 548 -2.19 2.42 -6.15
C LEU A 548 -2.96 3.16 -5.07
N ARG A 549 -4.21 2.76 -4.94
CA ARG A 549 -5.15 2.85 -3.83
C ARG A 549 -6.07 1.66 -4.09
N GLY A 550 -6.45 0.90 -3.07
CA GLY A 550 -7.25 -0.31 -3.30
C GLY A 550 -7.20 -1.27 -2.13
N THR A 551 -7.84 -2.43 -2.29
CA THR A 551 -8.03 -3.41 -1.20
C THR A 551 -7.11 -4.63 -1.28
N ARG A 552 -6.39 -4.85 -2.40
CA ARG A 552 -5.55 -6.06 -2.65
C ARG A 552 -4.33 -5.80 -3.56
N GLU A 553 -3.24 -6.52 -3.31
CA GLU A 553 -2.00 -6.50 -4.13
C GLU A 553 -2.21 -7.26 -5.44
N ASN A 554 -1.51 -6.87 -6.51
CA ASN A 554 -1.49 -7.53 -7.81
C ASN A 554 -2.85 -7.54 -8.54
N TRP A 555 -3.72 -6.58 -8.24
CA TRP A 555 -5.04 -6.53 -8.88
C TRP A 555 -5.01 -5.81 -10.23
N LEU A 556 -4.16 -4.80 -10.38
CA LEU A 556 -4.11 -3.96 -11.58
C LEU A 556 -3.22 -4.59 -12.67
N THR A 557 -2.21 -5.37 -12.29
CA THR A 557 -1.25 -6.02 -13.18
C THR A 557 -1.88 -6.97 -14.21
N PRO A 558 -2.84 -7.86 -13.87
CA PRO A 558 -3.57 -8.64 -14.87
C PRO A 558 -4.37 -7.77 -15.85
N TRP A 559 -4.98 -6.68 -15.37
CA TRP A 559 -5.67 -5.72 -16.22
C TRP A 559 -4.69 -4.98 -17.15
N MET A 560 -3.55 -4.52 -16.64
CA MET A 560 -2.49 -3.90 -17.43
C MET A 560 -2.00 -4.85 -18.53
N GLU A 561 -1.77 -6.12 -18.21
CA GLU A 561 -1.36 -7.14 -19.20
C GLU A 561 -2.44 -7.31 -20.28
N SER A 562 -3.72 -7.34 -19.88
CA SER A 562 -4.85 -7.44 -20.78
C SER A 562 -4.93 -6.24 -21.75
N VAL A 563 -4.74 -5.03 -21.25
CA VAL A 563 -4.64 -3.80 -22.06
C VAL A 563 -3.47 -3.88 -23.03
N ALA A 564 -2.29 -4.26 -22.53
CA ALA A 564 -1.08 -4.38 -23.35
C ALA A 564 -1.24 -5.40 -24.49
N ARG A 565 -1.87 -6.56 -24.20
CA ARG A 565 -2.18 -7.57 -25.21
C ARG A 565 -3.14 -7.03 -26.27
N ARG A 566 -4.23 -6.36 -25.88
CA ARG A 566 -5.18 -5.74 -26.83
C ARG A 566 -4.50 -4.69 -27.72
N LEU A 567 -3.71 -3.80 -27.13
CA LEU A 567 -2.94 -2.80 -27.87
C LEU A 567 -2.00 -3.48 -28.88
N SER A 568 -1.30 -4.54 -28.47
CA SER A 568 -0.38 -5.26 -29.36
C SER A 568 -1.07 -5.91 -30.56
N THR A 569 -2.31 -6.37 -30.41
CA THR A 569 -3.09 -6.97 -31.52
C THR A 569 -3.64 -5.89 -32.46
N ARG A 570 -3.94 -4.70 -31.96
CA ARG A 570 -4.58 -3.62 -32.74
C ARG A 570 -3.60 -2.84 -33.64
N PHE A 571 -2.30 -2.83 -33.28
CA PHE A 571 -1.21 -2.17 -34.02
C PHE A 571 -0.40 -3.14 -34.91
N GLN A 572 -0.71 -4.44 -34.90
CA GLN A 572 -0.23 -5.44 -35.86
C GLN A 572 -1.19 -5.49 -37.03
#